data_AF-A0A0S8G1E8-F1
#
_entry.id   AF-A0A0S8G1E8-F1
#
_cell.length_a   1.000
_cell.length_b   1.000
_cell.length_c   1.000
_cell.angle_alpha   90.00
_cell.angle_beta   90.00
_cell.angle_gamma   90.00
#
_symmetry.space_group_name_H-M   'P 1'
#
loop_
_entity.id
_entity.type
_entity.pdbx_description
1 polymer ?
#
loop_
_entity_poly.entity_id
_entity_poly.type
_entity_poly.pdbx_seq_one_letter_code
_entity_poly.pdbx_strand_id
1 'polypeptide(L)'
;MGLLSRAEEVAHFGSWEREHPGGKGHWSAGMYRIFGLPCNQGSPRFQEFLALIHPDDRERVAKAYRELVTEGGTCEHDYRIIRPDGAVRVLYAHVAASRGAAGDVVLTGVNHDLTECARAQRELLEREESYRNVIQHANEGIGILQDGIVRFANEYMARMLGYSPEETRGTSFEAYVHPCAVEELR
;
A
#
# COMPACT_ATOMS: atom_id res chain seq x y z
N MET A 1 9.40 -30.19 -2.54
CA MET A 1 9.28 -28.83 -1.97
C MET A 1 8.47 -28.89 -0.69
N GLY A 2 8.92 -28.23 0.38
CA GLY A 2 8.25 -28.23 1.68
C GLY A 2 7.06 -27.25 1.77
N LEU A 3 6.17 -27.46 2.75
CA LEU A 3 4.94 -26.68 2.95
C LEU A 3 5.20 -25.18 3.16
N LEU A 4 6.26 -24.83 3.89
CA LEU A 4 6.69 -23.44 4.12
C LEU A 4 7.05 -22.70 2.82
N SER A 5 7.83 -23.36 1.94
CA SER A 5 8.25 -22.77 0.66
C SER A 5 7.05 -22.44 -0.24
N ARG A 6 5.99 -23.26 -0.18
CA ARG A 6 4.77 -23.04 -0.97
C ARG A 6 3.89 -21.95 -0.37
N ALA A 7 3.82 -21.87 0.96
CA ALA A 7 3.14 -20.78 1.64
C ALA A 7 3.79 -19.41 1.36
N GLU A 8 5.12 -19.34 1.38
CA GLU A 8 5.88 -18.12 1.03
C GLU A 8 5.63 -17.68 -0.42
N GLU A 9 5.51 -18.62 -1.35
CA GLU A 9 5.22 -18.31 -2.75
C GLU A 9 3.81 -17.75 -2.94
N VAL A 10 2.79 -18.43 -2.40
CA VAL A 10 1.39 -18.02 -2.56
C VAL A 10 1.11 -16.68 -1.90
N ALA A 11 1.71 -16.42 -0.74
CA ALA A 11 1.47 -15.20 0.02
C ALA A 11 2.54 -14.12 -0.21
N HIS A 12 3.37 -14.27 -1.26
CA HIS A 12 4.40 -13.30 -1.64
C HIS A 12 5.33 -12.87 -0.49
N PHE A 13 5.64 -13.83 0.40
CA PHE A 13 6.58 -13.63 1.48
C PHE A 13 7.98 -14.12 1.10
N GLY A 14 8.98 -13.56 1.78
CA GLY A 14 10.32 -14.11 1.86
C GLY A 14 10.78 -14.07 3.32
N SER A 15 11.36 -15.18 3.79
CA SER A 15 11.94 -15.26 5.13
C SER A 15 13.45 -15.17 5.09
N TRP A 16 14.04 -14.69 6.18
CA TRP A 16 15.49 -14.63 6.35
C TRP A 16 15.86 -14.79 7.81
N GLU A 17 17.09 -15.22 8.03
CA GLU A 17 17.72 -15.26 9.34
C GLU A 17 19.16 -14.77 9.25
N ARG A 18 19.68 -14.22 10.35
CA ARG A 18 21.05 -13.75 10.44
C ARG A 18 21.57 -13.78 11.87
N GLU A 19 22.78 -14.30 12.02
CA GLU A 19 23.57 -14.19 13.24
C GLU A 19 24.32 -12.84 13.33
N HIS A 20 24.37 -12.25 14.51
CA HIS A 20 25.06 -11.00 14.80
C HIS A 20 25.94 -11.11 16.07
N PRO A 21 27.18 -10.57 16.05
CA PRO A 21 27.81 -9.82 14.96
C PRO A 21 28.49 -10.69 13.89
N GLY A 22 28.41 -10.27 12.62
CA GLY A 22 29.21 -10.82 11.52
C GLY A 22 28.92 -12.26 11.11
N GLY A 23 27.88 -12.89 11.66
CA GLY A 23 27.57 -14.30 11.44
C GLY A 23 26.85 -14.59 10.12
N LYS A 24 26.55 -15.87 9.90
CA LYS A 24 25.95 -16.35 8.65
C LYS A 24 24.53 -15.79 8.49
N GLY A 25 24.18 -15.47 7.25
CA GLY A 25 22.83 -15.10 6.86
C GLY A 25 22.23 -16.15 5.94
N HIS A 26 20.93 -16.37 6.05
CA HIS A 26 20.16 -17.21 5.15
C HIS A 26 18.95 -16.44 4.63
N TRP A 27 18.71 -16.54 3.32
CA TRP A 27 17.55 -15.98 2.63
C TRP A 27 16.77 -17.14 2.01
N SER A 28 15.46 -17.15 2.21
CA SER A 28 14.58 -18.08 1.51
C SER A 28 14.50 -17.76 0.03
N ALA A 29 13.98 -18.70 -0.77
CA ALA A 29 13.71 -18.47 -2.19
C ALA A 29 12.79 -17.24 -2.42
N GLY A 30 11.88 -16.97 -1.48
CA GLY A 30 11.00 -15.82 -1.51
C GLY A 30 11.76 -14.49 -1.41
N MET A 31 12.79 -14.40 -0.57
CA MET A 31 13.62 -13.20 -0.48
C MET A 31 14.32 -12.90 -1.80
N TYR A 32 14.98 -13.89 -2.41
CA TYR A 32 15.64 -13.69 -3.71
C TYR A 32 14.65 -13.21 -4.78
N ARG A 33 13.46 -13.81 -4.82
CA ARG A 33 12.37 -13.40 -5.74
C ARG A 33 11.89 -11.98 -5.47
N ILE A 34 11.70 -11.58 -4.21
CA ILE A 34 11.25 -10.24 -3.82
C ILE A 34 12.30 -9.18 -4.19
N PHE A 35 13.58 -9.48 -4.00
CA PHE A 35 14.67 -8.55 -4.29
C PHE A 35 15.15 -8.59 -5.75
N GLY A 36 14.65 -9.53 -6.56
CA GLY A 36 15.08 -9.69 -7.96
C GLY A 36 16.54 -10.13 -8.08
N LEU A 37 17.06 -10.86 -7.08
CA LEU A 37 18.44 -11.33 -7.02
C LEU A 37 18.52 -12.83 -7.31
N PRO A 38 19.61 -13.31 -7.91
CA PRO A 38 19.80 -14.74 -8.13
C PRO A 38 20.15 -15.45 -6.82
N CYS A 39 19.56 -16.62 -6.60
CA CYS A 39 19.69 -17.40 -5.36
C CYS A 39 21.08 -18.04 -5.12
N ASN A 40 22.00 -17.92 -6.08
CA ASN A 40 23.32 -18.55 -6.05
C ASN A 40 24.44 -17.67 -5.47
N GLN A 41 24.16 -16.44 -5.06
CA GLN A 41 25.16 -15.50 -4.54
C GLN A 41 25.30 -15.50 -3.00
N GLY A 42 24.50 -16.34 -2.32
CA GLY A 42 24.41 -16.32 -0.86
C GLY A 42 23.59 -15.12 -0.33
N SER A 43 23.31 -15.11 0.97
CA SER A 43 22.58 -14.00 1.59
C SER A 43 23.47 -12.74 1.59
N PRO A 44 22.98 -11.59 1.09
CA PRO A 44 23.73 -10.35 1.10
C PRO A 44 24.19 -9.97 2.51
N ARG A 45 25.34 -9.31 2.64
CA ARG A 45 25.73 -8.67 3.91
C ARG A 45 24.77 -7.54 4.24
N PHE A 46 24.71 -7.14 5.50
CA PHE A 46 23.82 -6.06 5.94
C PHE A 46 24.00 -4.76 5.13
N GLN A 47 25.25 -4.40 4.81
CA GLN A 47 25.54 -3.22 3.98
C GLN A 47 25.06 -3.37 2.52
N GLU A 48 25.15 -4.58 1.96
CA GLU A 48 24.64 -4.88 0.61
C GLU A 48 23.11 -4.84 0.59
N PHE A 49 22.47 -5.36 1.65
CA PHE A 49 21.02 -5.23 1.85
C PHE A 49 20.58 -3.76 1.95
N LEU A 50 21.25 -2.93 2.76
CA LEU A 50 20.94 -1.50 2.86
C LEU A 50 21.09 -0.76 1.53
N ALA A 51 22.00 -1.18 0.66
CA ALA A 51 22.15 -0.59 -0.67
C ALA A 51 20.93 -0.85 -1.58
N LEU A 52 20.23 -1.97 -1.38
CA LEU A 52 19.00 -2.32 -2.11
C LEU A 52 17.77 -1.55 -1.61
N ILE A 53 17.84 -0.96 -0.42
CA ILE A 53 16.76 -0.14 0.14
C ILE A 53 16.75 1.23 -0.53
N HIS A 54 15.56 1.76 -0.76
CA HIS A 54 15.35 3.10 -1.29
C HIS A 54 16.09 4.14 -0.44
N PRO A 55 16.82 5.11 -1.03
CA PRO A 55 17.67 6.05 -0.29
C PRO A 55 16.99 6.70 0.93
N ASP A 56 15.75 7.18 0.76
CA ASP A 56 14.96 7.82 1.81
C ASP A 56 14.65 6.91 3.02
N ASP A 57 14.63 5.59 2.82
CA ASP A 57 14.24 4.63 3.85
C ASP A 57 15.46 4.04 4.58
N ARG A 58 16.68 4.19 4.03
CA ARG A 58 17.90 3.51 4.51
C ARG A 58 18.24 3.83 5.96
N GLU A 59 18.22 5.10 6.33
CA GLU A 59 18.57 5.52 7.69
C GLU A 59 17.58 4.98 8.72
N ARG A 60 16.28 5.03 8.38
CA ARG A 60 15.20 4.51 9.23
C ARG A 60 15.32 3.00 9.44
N VAL A 61 15.55 2.23 8.36
CA VAL A 61 15.74 0.78 8.46
C VAL A 61 17.02 0.44 9.23
N ALA A 62 18.12 1.16 8.99
CA ALA A 62 19.37 0.95 9.71
C ALA A 62 19.25 1.28 11.21
N LYS A 63 18.45 2.29 11.57
CA LYS A 63 18.13 2.62 12.96
C LYS A 63 17.32 1.49 13.62
N ALA A 64 16.22 1.07 13.00
CA ALA A 64 15.39 -0.02 13.52
C ALA A 64 16.17 -1.32 13.71
N TYR A 65 17.08 -1.65 12.78
CA TYR A 65 17.98 -2.79 12.91
C TYR A 65 18.91 -2.68 14.13
N ARG A 66 19.52 -1.50 14.35
CA ARG A 66 20.41 -1.28 15.51
C ARG A 66 19.65 -1.39 16.83
N GLU A 67 18.49 -0.77 16.92
CA GLU A 67 17.61 -0.84 18.10
C GLU A 67 17.24 -2.29 18.39
N LEU A 68 16.83 -3.05 17.37
CA LEU A 68 16.48 -4.46 17.53
C LEU A 68 17.66 -5.32 18.01
N VAL A 69 18.88 -5.06 17.54
CA VAL A 69 20.09 -5.78 17.99
C VAL A 69 20.44 -5.40 19.44
N THR A 70 20.34 -4.12 19.80
CA THR A 70 20.74 -3.63 21.12
C THR A 70 19.71 -3.94 22.20
N GLU A 71 18.43 -3.77 21.91
CA GLU A 71 17.33 -3.91 22.88
C GLU A 71 16.70 -5.30 22.83
N GLY A 72 16.68 -5.94 21.66
CA GLY A 72 15.96 -7.20 21.44
C GLY A 72 14.47 -6.99 21.14
N GLY A 73 13.69 -8.07 21.12
CA GLY A 73 12.24 -8.00 20.91
C GLY A 73 11.84 -8.16 19.45
N THR A 74 10.79 -7.47 19.03
CA THR A 74 10.27 -7.50 17.65
C THR A 74 10.14 -6.08 17.09
N CYS A 75 10.29 -5.93 15.79
CA CYS A 75 9.98 -4.69 15.09
C CYS A 75 9.22 -4.97 13.79
N GLU A 76 8.31 -4.06 13.48
CA GLU A 76 7.53 -4.07 12.25
C GLU A 76 7.73 -2.74 11.55
N HIS A 77 7.97 -2.76 10.24
CA HIS A 77 8.10 -1.54 9.45
C HIS A 77 7.89 -1.82 7.97
N ASP A 78 7.30 -0.86 7.29
CA ASP A 78 7.32 -0.80 5.83
C ASP A 78 8.56 -0.06 5.32
N TYR A 79 9.04 -0.43 4.14
CA TYR A 79 10.12 0.24 3.45
C TYR A 79 10.11 -0.12 1.96
N ARG A 80 10.77 0.71 1.16
CA ARG A 80 10.91 0.47 -0.27
C ARG A 80 12.26 -0.13 -0.60
N ILE A 81 12.28 -0.98 -1.61
CA ILE A 81 13.51 -1.47 -2.23
C ILE A 81 13.56 -1.03 -3.69
N ILE A 82 14.78 -0.93 -4.22
CA ILE A 82 15.05 -0.72 -5.64
C ILE A 82 15.73 -1.98 -6.16
N ARG A 83 15.06 -2.68 -7.06
CA ARG A 83 15.59 -3.88 -7.69
C ARG A 83 16.68 -3.57 -8.71
N PRO A 84 17.49 -4.56 -9.13
CA PRO A 84 18.47 -4.39 -10.20
C PRO A 84 17.86 -3.93 -11.54
N ASP A 85 16.59 -4.26 -11.79
CA ASP A 85 15.83 -3.81 -12.98
C ASP A 85 15.29 -2.37 -12.85
N GLY A 86 15.55 -1.70 -11.72
CA GLY A 86 15.08 -0.35 -11.42
C GLY A 86 13.66 -0.29 -10.83
N ALA A 87 12.95 -1.41 -10.74
CA ALA A 87 11.61 -1.43 -10.19
C ALA A 87 11.63 -1.14 -8.67
N VAL A 88 10.76 -0.22 -8.24
CA VAL A 88 10.54 0.06 -6.83
C VAL A 88 9.49 -0.91 -6.29
N ARG A 89 9.78 -1.55 -5.16
CA ARG A 89 8.83 -2.41 -4.44
C ARG A 89 8.57 -1.91 -3.04
N VAL A 90 7.34 -2.11 -2.57
CA VAL A 90 6.91 -1.75 -1.22
C VAL A 90 6.84 -3.03 -0.39
N LEU A 91 7.68 -3.10 0.64
CA LEU A 91 7.75 -4.26 1.51
C LEU A 91 7.22 -3.90 2.90
N TYR A 92 6.57 -4.86 3.54
CA TYR A 92 6.31 -4.84 4.98
C TYR A 92 7.15 -5.92 5.64
N ALA A 93 7.99 -5.53 6.59
CA ALA A 93 8.82 -6.42 7.38
C ALA A 93 8.24 -6.63 8.78
N HIS A 94 8.35 -7.87 9.25
CA HIS A 94 8.29 -8.22 10.65
C HIS A 94 9.58 -8.96 11.01
N VAL A 95 10.31 -8.47 12.01
CA VAL A 95 11.63 -8.95 12.41
C VAL A 95 11.65 -9.19 13.91
N ALA A 96 12.28 -10.27 14.34
CA ALA A 96 12.47 -10.63 15.73
C ALA A 96 13.96 -10.82 16.05
N ALA A 97 14.37 -10.38 17.23
CA ALA A 97 15.68 -10.66 17.81
C ALA A 97 15.57 -11.69 18.94
N SER A 98 16.36 -12.74 18.83
CA SER A 98 16.57 -13.74 19.89
C SER A 98 18.02 -13.70 20.37
N ARG A 99 18.23 -13.87 21.67
CA ARG A 99 19.57 -13.86 22.28
C ARG A 99 19.99 -15.28 22.67
N GLY A 100 21.16 -15.70 22.20
CA GLY A 100 21.80 -16.95 22.61
C GLY A 100 22.50 -16.81 23.96
N ALA A 101 22.86 -17.95 24.55
CA ALA A 101 23.49 -18.02 25.88
C ALA A 101 24.87 -17.33 25.97
N ALA A 102 25.56 -17.15 24.84
CA ALA A 102 26.86 -16.49 24.75
C ALA A 102 26.79 -14.98 24.45
N GLY A 103 25.57 -14.41 24.34
CA GLY A 103 25.36 -13.01 23.97
C GLY A 103 25.17 -12.78 22.46
N ASP A 104 25.27 -13.83 21.64
CA ASP A 104 24.98 -13.78 20.21
C ASP A 104 23.51 -13.42 19.95
N VAL A 105 23.25 -12.58 18.94
CA VAL A 105 21.89 -12.21 18.54
C VAL A 105 21.56 -12.89 17.23
N VAL A 106 20.48 -13.67 17.20
CA VAL A 106 19.91 -14.21 15.98
C VAL A 106 18.67 -13.39 15.62
N LEU A 107 18.74 -12.75 14.47
CA LEU A 107 17.65 -12.02 13.86
C LEU A 107 16.92 -12.94 12.89
N THR A 108 15.60 -13.03 13.00
CA THR A 108 14.76 -13.68 12.00
C THR A 108 13.71 -12.71 11.51
N GLY A 109 13.33 -12.79 10.25
CA GLY A 109 12.32 -11.89 9.71
C GLY A 109 11.62 -12.42 8.49
N VAL A 110 10.47 -11.83 8.22
CA VAL A 110 9.67 -12.04 7.02
C VAL A 110 9.44 -10.71 6.34
N ASN A 111 9.48 -10.70 5.01
CA ASN A 111 9.12 -9.57 4.17
C ASN A 111 7.93 -9.95 3.30
N HIS A 112 6.86 -9.17 3.36
CA HIS A 112 5.71 -9.26 2.47
C HIS A 112 5.88 -8.24 1.35
N ASP A 113 5.81 -8.68 0.10
CA ASP A 113 5.74 -7.77 -1.04
C ASP A 113 4.31 -7.24 -1.23
N LEU A 114 4.09 -5.98 -0.85
CA LEU A 114 2.82 -5.28 -0.95
C LEU A 114 2.73 -4.40 -2.21
N THR A 115 3.65 -4.55 -3.16
CA THR A 115 3.74 -3.67 -4.33
C THR A 115 2.46 -3.65 -5.16
N GLU A 116 1.89 -4.82 -5.45
CA GLU A 116 0.66 -4.91 -6.26
C GLU A 116 -0.55 -4.37 -5.50
N CYS A 117 -0.62 -4.59 -4.18
CA CYS A 117 -1.67 -4.01 -3.33
C CYS A 117 -1.59 -2.47 -3.32
N ALA A 118 -0.39 -1.93 -3.10
CA ALA A 118 -0.14 -0.49 -3.12
C ALA A 118 -0.41 0.14 -4.50
N ARG A 119 -0.07 -0.57 -5.59
CA ARG A 119 -0.37 -0.12 -6.96
C ARG A 119 -1.88 -0.09 -7.21
N ALA A 120 -2.59 -1.17 -6.90
CA ALA A 120 -4.03 -1.25 -7.09
C ALA A 120 -4.78 -0.17 -6.30
N GLN A 121 -4.36 0.08 -5.06
CA GLN A 121 -4.93 1.15 -4.24
C GLN A 121 -4.67 2.54 -4.85
N ARG A 122 -3.46 2.79 -5.36
CA ARG A 122 -3.14 4.06 -6.03
C ARG A 122 -3.95 4.25 -7.31
N GLU A 123 -4.02 3.24 -8.16
CA GLU A 123 -4.79 3.29 -9.40
C GLU A 123 -6.29 3.51 -9.13
N LEU A 124 -6.83 2.92 -8.06
CA LEU A 124 -8.21 3.16 -7.66
C LEU A 124 -8.43 4.63 -7.26
N LEU A 125 -7.56 5.17 -6.41
CA LEU A 125 -7.64 6.56 -5.96
C LEU A 125 -7.51 7.55 -7.13
N GLU A 126 -6.55 7.33 -8.02
CA GLU A 126 -6.34 8.18 -9.20
C GLU A 126 -7.56 8.13 -10.13
N ARG A 127 -8.18 6.96 -10.32
CA ARG A 127 -9.43 6.83 -11.08
C ARG A 127 -10.58 7.55 -10.41
N GLU A 128 -10.79 7.38 -9.11
CA GLU A 128 -11.84 8.07 -8.37
C GLU A 128 -11.70 9.59 -8.45
N GLU A 129 -10.48 10.10 -8.30
CA GLU A 129 -10.19 11.53 -8.41
C GLU A 129 -10.40 12.04 -9.84
N SER A 130 -9.95 11.29 -10.85
CA SER A 130 -10.19 11.61 -12.25
C SER A 130 -11.69 11.65 -12.58
N TYR A 131 -12.47 10.66 -12.13
CA TYR A 131 -13.92 10.65 -12.35
C TYR A 131 -14.60 11.82 -11.63
N ARG A 132 -14.22 12.09 -10.38
CA ARG A 132 -14.75 13.23 -9.63
C ARG A 132 -14.50 14.55 -10.36
N ASN A 133 -13.28 14.77 -10.84
CA ASN A 133 -12.92 15.98 -11.58
C ASN A 133 -13.72 16.12 -12.88
N VAL A 134 -13.88 15.04 -13.65
CA VAL A 134 -14.68 15.05 -14.89
C VAL A 134 -16.14 15.39 -14.60
N ILE A 135 -16.75 14.76 -13.59
CA ILE A 135 -18.17 14.99 -13.27
C ILE A 135 -18.39 16.39 -12.70
N GLN A 136 -17.52 16.86 -11.79
CA GLN A 136 -17.65 18.17 -11.15
C GLN A 136 -17.53 19.33 -12.14
N HIS A 137 -16.67 19.20 -13.15
CA HIS A 137 -16.38 20.25 -14.12
C HIS A 137 -17.01 20.01 -15.51
N ALA A 138 -17.90 19.03 -15.64
CA ALA A 138 -18.69 18.87 -16.84
C ALA A 138 -19.59 20.09 -17.07
N ASN A 139 -19.73 20.52 -18.33
CA ASN A 139 -20.66 21.59 -18.73
C ASN A 139 -22.11 21.09 -18.90
N GLU A 140 -22.39 19.87 -18.45
CA GLU A 140 -23.72 19.28 -18.40
C GLU A 140 -24.15 19.10 -16.95
N GLY A 141 -25.44 19.29 -16.68
CA GLY A 141 -25.99 19.09 -15.34
C GLY A 141 -26.08 17.60 -15.02
N ILE A 142 -25.27 17.13 -14.07
CA ILE A 142 -25.24 15.72 -13.65
C ILE A 142 -25.75 15.63 -12.22
N GLY A 143 -26.81 14.84 -12.03
CA GLY A 143 -27.38 14.54 -10.73
C GLY A 143 -27.54 13.03 -10.52
N ILE A 144 -27.32 12.56 -9.31
CA ILE A 144 -27.65 11.19 -8.88
C ILE A 144 -28.80 11.27 -7.90
N LEU A 145 -29.89 10.58 -8.23
CA LEU A 145 -31.09 10.49 -7.42
C LEU A 145 -31.17 9.11 -6.77
N GLN A 146 -31.63 9.06 -5.53
CA GLN A 146 -31.96 7.83 -4.83
C GLN A 146 -33.25 8.05 -4.06
N ASP A 147 -34.27 7.23 -4.33
CA ASP A 147 -35.61 7.35 -3.72
C ASP A 147 -36.21 8.76 -3.88
N GLY A 148 -36.00 9.38 -5.05
CA GLY A 148 -36.44 10.76 -5.34
C GLY A 148 -35.61 11.85 -4.66
N ILE A 149 -34.61 11.50 -3.86
CA ILE A 149 -33.74 12.44 -3.14
C ILE A 149 -32.43 12.64 -3.92
N VAL A 150 -32.01 13.89 -4.06
CA VAL A 150 -30.72 14.23 -4.68
C VAL A 150 -29.58 13.78 -3.75
N ARG A 151 -28.82 12.76 -4.17
CA ARG A 151 -27.61 12.29 -3.46
C ARG A 151 -26.36 13.02 -3.91
N PHE A 152 -26.34 13.46 -5.16
CA PHE A 152 -25.25 14.19 -5.76
C PHE A 152 -25.80 15.13 -6.84
N ALA A 153 -25.23 16.33 -6.94
CA ALA A 153 -25.38 17.23 -8.06
C ALA A 153 -24.02 17.87 -8.33
N ASN A 154 -23.58 17.89 -9.59
CA ASN A 154 -22.36 18.59 -9.96
C ASN A 154 -22.54 20.11 -9.93
N GLU A 155 -21.43 20.86 -10.00
CA GLU A 155 -21.47 22.32 -9.92
C GLU A 155 -22.35 22.95 -11.01
N TYR A 156 -22.32 22.39 -12.21
CA TYR A 156 -23.11 22.92 -13.33
C TYR A 156 -24.61 22.74 -13.09
N MET A 157 -25.06 21.56 -12.65
CA MET A 157 -26.48 21.33 -12.31
C MET A 157 -26.94 22.27 -11.21
N ALA A 158 -26.17 22.38 -10.13
CA ALA A 158 -26.51 23.23 -9.01
C ALA A 158 -26.63 24.70 -9.46
N ARG A 159 -25.63 25.23 -10.20
CA ARG A 159 -25.66 26.59 -10.75
C ARG A 159 -26.82 26.83 -11.71
N MET A 160 -27.12 25.87 -12.59
CA MET A 160 -28.25 25.93 -13.52
C MET A 160 -29.59 26.06 -12.79
N LEU A 161 -29.73 25.37 -11.66
CA LEU A 161 -30.92 25.43 -10.81
C LEU A 161 -30.92 26.64 -9.85
N GLY A 162 -29.80 27.39 -9.76
CA GLY A 162 -29.67 28.55 -8.89
C GLY A 162 -29.26 28.22 -7.44
N TYR A 163 -28.66 27.05 -7.22
CA TYR A 163 -28.24 26.56 -5.90
C TYR A 163 -26.75 26.18 -5.86
N SER A 164 -26.24 25.92 -4.66
CA SER A 164 -24.98 25.20 -4.45
C SER A 164 -25.20 23.68 -4.41
N PRO A 165 -24.17 22.86 -4.76
CA PRO A 165 -24.26 21.41 -4.61
C PRO A 165 -24.67 20.97 -3.19
N GLU A 166 -24.18 21.67 -2.17
CA GLU A 166 -24.49 21.42 -0.76
C GLU A 166 -25.96 21.64 -0.42
N GLU A 167 -26.59 22.70 -0.97
CA GLU A 167 -28.01 22.99 -0.77
C GLU A 167 -28.92 22.03 -1.53
N THR A 168 -28.46 21.50 -2.67
CA THR A 168 -29.22 20.50 -3.42
C THR A 168 -29.13 19.11 -2.81
N ARG A 169 -28.11 18.81 -2.00
CA ARG A 169 -27.90 17.46 -1.47
C ARG A 169 -28.90 17.15 -0.36
N GLY A 170 -29.63 16.04 -0.51
CA GLY A 170 -30.61 15.56 0.46
C GLY A 170 -32.01 16.15 0.30
N THR A 171 -32.23 17.01 -0.69
CA THR A 171 -33.55 17.54 -1.02
C THR A 171 -34.29 16.64 -2.01
N SER A 172 -35.61 16.78 -2.08
CA SER A 172 -36.43 16.09 -3.08
C SER A 172 -36.18 16.68 -4.46
N PHE A 173 -35.99 15.83 -5.47
CA PHE A 173 -35.88 16.25 -6.86
C PHE A 173 -37.14 16.99 -7.35
N GLU A 174 -38.32 16.64 -6.82
CA GLU A 174 -39.59 17.31 -7.12
C GLU A 174 -39.55 18.83 -6.83
N ALA A 175 -38.67 19.28 -5.93
CA ALA A 175 -38.51 20.70 -5.60
C ALA A 175 -37.91 21.55 -6.74
N TYR A 176 -37.29 20.92 -7.73
CA TYR A 176 -36.57 21.59 -8.82
C TYR A 176 -37.23 21.45 -10.19
N VAL A 177 -38.35 20.73 -10.26
CA VAL A 177 -39.12 20.54 -11.49
C VAL A 177 -40.47 21.22 -11.37
N HIS A 178 -41.02 21.67 -12.50
CA HIS A 178 -42.32 22.33 -12.50
C HIS A 178 -43.42 21.35 -12.01
N PRO A 179 -44.40 21.78 -11.20
CA PRO A 179 -45.42 20.89 -10.62
C PRO A 179 -46.16 20.02 -11.64
N CYS A 180 -46.38 20.53 -12.86
CA CYS A 180 -47.02 19.76 -13.93
C CYS A 180 -46.21 18.52 -14.38
N ALA A 181 -44.88 18.54 -14.22
CA ALA A 181 -44.02 17.42 -14.60
C ALA A 181 -43.90 16.36 -13.48
N VAL A 182 -44.22 16.73 -12.24
CA VAL A 182 -44.22 15.80 -11.09
C VAL A 182 -45.36 14.79 -11.20
N GLU A 183 -46.51 15.21 -11.74
CA GLU A 183 -47.67 14.34 -11.96
C GLU A 183 -47.41 13.24 -13.01
N GLU A 184 -46.46 13.45 -13.92
CA GLU A 184 -46.08 12.48 -14.97
C GLU A 184 -44.98 11.48 -14.51
N LEU A 185 -44.31 11.75 -13.38
CA LEU A 185 -43.20 10.94 -12.85
C LEU A 185 -43.62 9.89 -11.79
N ARG A 186 -44.91 9.83 -11.44
CA ARG A 186 -45.52 8.89 -10.49
C ARG A 186 -46.26 7.76 -11.20
#